data_AF-A0A7S0D8S5-F1
#
_entry.id   AF-A0A7S0D8S5-F1
#
_cell.length_a   1.000
_cell.length_b   1.000
_cell.length_c   1.000
_cell.angle_alpha   90.00
_cell.angle_beta   90.00
_cell.angle_gamma   90.00
#
_symmetry.space_group_name_H-M   'P 1'
#
loop_
_entity.id
_entity.type
_entity.pdbx_description
1 polymer ?
#
loop_
_entity_poly.entity_id
_entity_poly.type
_entity_poly.pdbx_seq_one_letter_code
_entity_poly.pdbx_strand_id
1 'polypeptide(L)'
;MAAEDALRDEDGDNPVVRRIPVFFNRARAADQTLCVLQYPLRPADRPYDIQHVDAVRYKPKSGKLEIELPRNKGEAANERNVDPEAAPNLRADRRALVSTETPVREGYCVAAMHEGTLHLTPVDAAFQMRP
;
A
#
# COMPACT_ATOMS: atom_id res chain seq x y z
N MET A 1 39.76 12.12 17.65
CA MET A 1 40.17 10.72 17.39
C MET A 1 39.04 9.86 17.88
N ALA A 2 38.18 9.47 16.95
CA ALA A 2 36.91 8.81 17.21
C ALA A 2 37.16 7.36 17.64
N ALA A 3 36.43 6.93 18.66
CA ALA A 3 36.45 5.57 19.18
C ALA A 3 36.03 4.61 18.05
N GLU A 4 36.98 3.78 17.62
CA GLU A 4 36.71 2.64 16.75
C GLU A 4 35.85 1.63 17.52
N ASP A 5 34.71 1.33 16.93
CA ASP A 5 33.60 0.55 17.43
C ASP A 5 34.02 -0.91 17.67
N ALA A 6 34.49 -1.17 18.88
CA ALA A 6 34.84 -2.50 19.36
C ALA A 6 33.58 -3.27 19.80
N LEU A 7 32.89 -3.88 18.83
CA LEU A 7 31.95 -4.97 19.07
C LEU A 7 32.47 -6.20 18.34
N ARG A 8 33.14 -7.07 19.09
CA ARG A 8 33.63 -8.38 18.66
C ARG A 8 32.46 -9.24 18.15
N ASP A 9 32.53 -9.65 16.88
CA ASP A 9 31.69 -10.71 16.32
C ASP A 9 32.34 -12.06 16.66
N GLU A 10 32.00 -12.66 17.82
CA GLU A 10 32.55 -13.94 18.29
C GLU A 10 31.53 -15.09 18.20
N ASP A 11 31.03 -15.40 16.99
CA ASP A 11 30.37 -16.67 16.68
C ASP A 11 30.89 -17.17 15.32
N GLY A 12 31.90 -18.06 15.35
CA GLY A 12 32.62 -18.54 14.16
C GLY A 12 31.76 -19.25 13.11
N ASP A 13 30.55 -19.66 13.46
CA ASP A 13 29.60 -20.34 12.57
C ASP A 13 28.56 -19.41 11.92
N ASN A 14 28.44 -18.15 12.36
CA ASN A 14 27.46 -17.20 11.81
C ASN A 14 28.04 -15.79 11.65
N PRO A 15 28.98 -15.60 10.69
CA PRO A 15 29.64 -14.32 10.49
C PRO A 15 28.67 -13.25 9.98
N VAL A 16 28.78 -12.03 10.50
CA VAL A 16 28.06 -10.87 9.99
C VAL A 16 28.55 -10.53 8.58
N VAL A 17 27.75 -10.85 7.56
CA VAL A 17 28.11 -10.57 6.15
C VAL A 17 27.90 -9.11 5.75
N ARG A 18 26.97 -8.40 6.41
CA ARG A 18 26.63 -7.01 6.09
C ARG A 18 25.94 -6.33 7.27
N ARG A 19 26.34 -5.09 7.56
CA ARG A 19 25.62 -4.18 8.47
C ARG A 19 24.80 -3.20 7.63
N ILE A 20 23.51 -3.09 7.94
CA ILE A 20 22.56 -2.21 7.21
C ILE A 20 22.12 -1.11 8.18
N PRO A 21 22.40 0.18 7.89
CA PRO A 21 21.88 1.28 8.68
C PRO A 21 20.35 1.31 8.65
N VAL A 22 19.72 1.47 9.80
CA VAL A 22 18.26 1.54 9.93
C VAL A 22 17.84 2.91 10.43
N PHE A 23 16.97 3.58 9.68
CA PHE A 23 16.39 4.86 10.01
C PHE A 23 14.90 4.71 10.31
N PHE A 24 14.43 5.36 11.38
CA PHE A 24 13.03 5.31 11.79
C PHE A 24 12.34 6.66 11.57
N ASN A 25 11.45 6.71 10.59
CA ASN A 25 10.72 7.90 10.20
C ASN A 25 9.42 8.02 11.01
N ARG A 26 9.50 8.68 12.17
CA ARG A 26 8.34 8.93 13.04
C ARG A 26 7.62 10.25 12.76
N ALA A 27 8.30 11.21 12.16
CA ALA A 27 7.74 12.53 11.89
C ALA A 27 6.82 12.51 10.68
N ARG A 28 5.54 12.85 10.88
CA ARG A 28 4.55 13.14 9.84
C ARG A 28 3.85 14.44 10.18
N ALA A 29 3.35 15.13 9.16
CA ALA A 29 2.49 16.29 9.39
C ALA A 29 1.20 15.83 10.09
N ALA A 30 0.60 16.71 10.89
CA ALA A 30 -0.58 16.36 11.71
C ALA A 30 -1.82 15.96 10.87
N ASP A 31 -1.83 16.32 9.60
CA ASP A 31 -2.88 16.03 8.61
C ASP A 31 -2.56 14.84 7.70
N GLN A 32 -1.42 14.16 7.90
CA GLN A 32 -0.98 13.04 7.09
C GLN A 32 -1.18 11.71 7.81
N THR A 33 -1.78 10.75 7.10
CA THR A 33 -1.88 9.35 7.53
C THR A 33 -1.29 8.44 6.46
N LEU A 34 -0.50 7.45 6.90
CA LEU A 34 -0.01 6.39 6.04
C LEU A 34 -0.86 5.15 6.27
N CYS A 35 -1.51 4.68 5.21
CA CYS A 35 -2.30 3.46 5.26
C CYS A 35 -1.83 2.42 4.26
N VAL A 36 -2.12 1.15 4.55
CA VAL A 36 -1.86 0.02 3.65
C VAL A 36 -3.17 -0.47 3.07
N LEU A 37 -3.23 -0.58 1.75
CA LEU A 37 -4.36 -1.15 1.02
C LEU A 37 -4.05 -2.60 0.66
N GLN A 38 -4.92 -3.52 1.09
CA GLN A 38 -4.82 -4.94 0.80
C GLN A 38 -5.97 -5.35 -0.12
N TYR A 39 -5.71 -6.26 -1.06
CA TYR A 39 -6.70 -6.75 -2.02
C TYR A 39 -6.86 -8.27 -1.91
N PRO A 40 -7.55 -8.81 -0.88
CA PRO A 40 -7.56 -10.25 -0.58
C PRO A 40 -8.13 -11.12 -1.72
N LEU A 41 -8.94 -10.54 -2.60
CA LEU A 41 -9.57 -11.23 -3.73
C LEU A 41 -8.77 -11.10 -5.04
N ARG A 42 -7.55 -10.55 -4.98
CA ARG A 42 -6.66 -10.42 -6.12
C ARG A 42 -5.34 -11.15 -5.87
N PRO A 43 -4.89 -11.99 -6.80
CA PRO A 43 -3.58 -12.58 -6.73
C PRO A 43 -2.50 -11.53 -7.05
N ALA A 44 -1.27 -11.75 -6.58
CA ALA A 44 -0.19 -10.76 -6.68
C ALA A 44 0.28 -10.50 -8.12
N ASP A 45 0.07 -11.45 -9.03
CA ASP A 45 0.39 -11.36 -10.46
C ASP A 45 -0.66 -10.57 -11.27
N ARG A 46 -1.80 -10.25 -10.66
CA ARG A 46 -2.88 -9.45 -11.26
C ARG A 46 -3.32 -8.32 -10.31
N PRO A 47 -2.47 -7.31 -10.09
CA PRO A 47 -2.81 -6.15 -9.28
C PRO A 47 -3.83 -5.25 -9.99
N TYR A 48 -4.61 -4.50 -9.22
CA TYR A 48 -5.44 -3.44 -9.80
C TYR A 48 -4.57 -2.35 -10.42
N ASP A 49 -5.04 -1.79 -11.53
CA ASP A 49 -4.45 -0.60 -12.14
C ASP A 49 -4.76 0.65 -11.31
N ILE A 50 -3.97 0.84 -10.25
CA ILE A 50 -4.06 2.01 -9.36
C ILE A 50 -3.48 3.29 -9.99
N GLN A 51 -2.87 3.22 -11.18
CA GLN A 51 -2.38 4.42 -11.87
C GLN A 51 -3.51 5.19 -12.54
N HIS A 52 -4.59 4.52 -12.90
CA HIS A 52 -5.73 5.10 -13.59
C HIS A 52 -6.98 5.16 -12.69
N VAL A 53 -6.89 5.72 -11.49
CA VAL A 53 -8.05 5.89 -10.59
C VAL A 53 -8.91 7.08 -11.02
N ASP A 54 -10.24 6.89 -11.12
CA ASP A 54 -11.19 7.96 -11.46
C ASP A 54 -11.48 8.86 -10.24
N ALA A 55 -11.64 8.27 -9.05
CA ALA A 55 -11.91 8.99 -7.81
C ALA A 55 -11.49 8.22 -6.55
N VAL A 56 -11.18 8.95 -5.48
CA VAL A 56 -10.96 8.41 -4.14
C VAL A 56 -11.84 9.17 -3.16
N ARG A 57 -12.57 8.45 -2.30
CA ARG A 57 -13.45 9.04 -1.28
C ARG A 57 -13.10 8.46 0.08
N TYR A 58 -12.89 9.32 1.07
CA TYR A 58 -12.60 8.91 2.44
C TYR A 58 -13.58 9.53 3.42
N LYS A 59 -14.07 8.73 4.38
CA LYS A 59 -14.96 9.15 5.47
C LYS A 59 -14.21 9.04 6.80
N PRO A 60 -13.66 10.15 7.34
CA PRO A 60 -12.81 10.11 8.52
C PRO A 60 -13.49 9.54 9.77
N LYS A 61 -14.78 9.85 9.97
CA LYS A 61 -15.53 9.40 11.16
C LYS A 61 -15.78 7.90 11.20
N SER A 62 -15.82 7.23 10.04
CA SER A 62 -16.18 5.82 9.93
C SER A 62 -15.06 4.94 9.37
N GLY A 63 -13.89 5.51 9.10
CA GLY A 63 -12.74 4.76 8.55
C GLY A 63 -13.01 4.16 7.18
N LYS A 64 -13.97 4.70 6.40
CA LYS A 64 -14.35 4.12 5.09
C LYS A 64 -13.63 4.81 3.95
N LEU A 65 -12.91 4.02 3.16
CA LEU A 65 -12.21 4.41 1.94
C LEU A 65 -12.89 3.72 0.76
N GLU A 66 -13.10 4.48 -0.30
CA GLU A 66 -13.65 4.00 -1.55
C GLU A 66 -12.76 4.47 -2.69
N ILE A 67 -12.44 3.57 -3.62
CA ILE A 67 -11.63 3.85 -4.81
C ILE A 67 -12.44 3.48 -6.03
N GLU A 68 -12.63 4.42 -6.94
CA GLU A 68 -13.36 4.24 -8.19
C GLU A 68 -12.35 3.99 -9.32
N LEU A 69 -12.45 2.83 -9.96
CA LEU A 69 -11.61 2.39 -11.07
C LEU A 69 -12.40 2.42 -12.38
N PRO A 70 -11.80 2.89 -13.48
CA PRO A 70 -12.40 2.87 -14.80
C PRO A 70 -12.49 1.42 -15.28
N ARG A 71 -13.63 1.06 -15.87
CA ARG A 71 -13.79 -0.25 -16.51
C ARG A 71 -13.32 -0.25 -17.97
N ASN A 72 -13.16 0.94 -18.53
CA ASN A 72 -12.98 1.15 -19.97
C ASN A 72 -11.50 1.41 -20.32
N LYS A 73 -10.62 1.45 -19.30
CA LYS A 73 -9.19 1.74 -19.42
C LYS A 73 -8.39 0.70 -18.62
N GLY A 74 -7.14 0.48 -18.99
CA GLY A 74 -6.22 -0.42 -18.29
C GLY A 74 -6.64 -1.90 -18.35
N GLU A 75 -6.33 -2.65 -17.30
CA GLU A 75 -6.57 -4.11 -17.19
C GLU A 75 -8.05 -4.50 -17.36
N ALA A 76 -8.98 -3.62 -16.98
CA ALA A 76 -10.41 -3.88 -17.02
C ALA A 76 -11.04 -3.67 -18.40
N ALA A 77 -10.30 -3.03 -19.33
CA ALA A 77 -10.75 -2.72 -20.68
C ALA A 77 -10.88 -4.00 -21.51
N ASN A 78 -12.06 -4.58 -21.48
CA ASN A 78 -12.44 -5.69 -22.34
C ASN A 78 -13.77 -5.33 -22.98
N GLU A 79 -13.73 -5.08 -24.28
CA GLU A 79 -14.90 -4.68 -25.08
C GLU A 79 -16.05 -5.68 -24.96
N ARG A 80 -15.76 -6.97 -24.71
CA ARG A 80 -16.80 -7.99 -24.48
C ARG A 80 -17.61 -7.78 -23.21
N ASN A 81 -17.10 -6.99 -22.27
CA ASN A 81 -17.75 -6.71 -20.99
C ASN A 81 -18.46 -5.35 -20.98
N VAL A 82 -18.34 -4.57 -22.06
CA VAL A 82 -18.92 -3.24 -22.20
C VAL A 82 -20.02 -3.33 -23.24
N ASP A 83 -21.23 -2.89 -22.89
CA ASP A 83 -22.32 -2.75 -23.84
C ASP A 83 -22.26 -1.34 -24.44
N PRO A 84 -21.82 -1.17 -25.71
CA PRO A 84 -21.72 0.15 -26.33
C PRO A 84 -23.10 0.76 -26.61
N GLU A 85 -24.15 -0.05 -26.74
CA GLU A 85 -25.50 0.40 -27.07
C GLU A 85 -26.33 0.71 -25.81
N ALA A 86 -25.83 0.37 -24.62
CA ALA A 86 -26.49 0.70 -23.37
C ALA A 86 -26.66 2.22 -23.21
N ALA A 87 -27.85 2.63 -22.76
CA ALA A 87 -28.14 4.03 -22.43
C ALA A 87 -27.14 4.55 -21.37
N PRO A 88 -26.76 5.85 -21.38
CA PRO A 88 -25.69 6.37 -20.52
C PRO A 88 -25.89 6.09 -19.02
N ASN A 89 -27.13 6.04 -18.55
CA ASN A 89 -27.49 5.74 -17.16
C ASN A 89 -27.42 4.24 -16.80
N LEU A 90 -27.32 3.35 -17.79
CA LEU A 90 -27.20 1.90 -17.63
C LEU A 90 -25.78 1.40 -17.89
N ARG A 91 -24.89 2.26 -18.41
CA ARG A 91 -23.50 1.91 -18.65
C ARG A 91 -22.75 1.71 -17.33
N ALA A 92 -22.32 0.48 -17.10
CA ALA A 92 -21.46 0.13 -15.96
C ALA A 92 -19.99 0.46 -16.30
N ASP A 93 -19.67 1.74 -16.44
CA ASP A 93 -18.34 2.24 -16.86
C ASP A 93 -17.31 2.26 -15.73
N ARG A 94 -17.75 2.08 -14.48
CA ARG A 94 -16.94 2.23 -13.27
C ARG A 94 -17.08 1.04 -12.36
N ARG A 95 -16.02 0.75 -11.61
CA ARG A 95 -15.99 -0.26 -10.55
C ARG A 95 -15.54 0.41 -9.27
N ALA A 96 -16.27 0.23 -8.17
CA ALA A 96 -15.86 0.74 -6.88
C ALA A 96 -15.15 -0.38 -6.10
N LEU A 97 -14.08 -0.03 -5.39
CA LEU A 97 -13.50 -0.84 -4.34
C LEU A 97 -13.83 -0.20 -3.01
N VAL A 98 -14.51 -0.92 -2.12
CA VAL A 98 -14.93 -0.44 -0.81
C VAL A 98 -14.07 -1.07 0.27
N SER A 99 -13.63 -0.26 1.24
CA SER A 99 -12.79 -0.72 2.32
C SER A 99 -13.57 -1.38 3.46
N THR A 100 -12.91 -2.34 4.11
CA THR A 100 -13.15 -2.72 5.50
C THR A 100 -11.87 -2.45 6.27
N GLU A 101 -11.95 -1.67 7.34
CA GLU A 101 -10.81 -1.36 8.19
C GLU A 101 -10.31 -2.63 8.90
N THR A 102 -8.99 -2.79 8.94
CA THR A 102 -8.30 -3.88 9.62
C THR A 102 -7.48 -3.28 10.76
N PRO A 103 -7.57 -3.83 11.98
CA PRO A 103 -6.85 -3.29 13.12
C PRO A 103 -5.34 -3.36 12.88
N VAL A 104 -4.68 -2.21 12.93
CA VAL A 104 -3.21 -2.12 12.92
C VAL A 104 -2.72 -2.21 14.36
N ARG A 105 -1.80 -3.15 14.61
CA ARG A 105 -1.16 -3.27 15.93
C ARG A 105 0.09 -2.41 15.98
N GLU A 106 0.49 -2.03 17.19
CA GLU A 106 1.77 -1.38 17.40
C GLU A 106 2.92 -2.23 16.82
N GLY A 107 3.90 -1.55 16.20
CA GLY A 107 5.05 -2.19 15.55
C GLY A 107 4.88 -2.45 14.05
N TYR A 108 3.69 -2.27 13.48
CA TYR A 108 3.49 -2.40 12.03
C TYR A 108 4.11 -1.19 11.30
N CYS A 109 5.08 -1.48 10.44
CA CYS A 109 5.79 -0.48 9.65
C CYS A 109 5.88 -0.92 8.19
N VAL A 110 5.95 0.04 7.28
CA VAL A 110 6.48 -0.21 5.93
C VAL A 110 7.99 0.05 5.95
N ALA A 111 8.72 -0.77 5.19
CA ALA A 111 10.16 -0.68 5.08
C ALA A 111 10.55 -0.43 3.62
N ALA A 112 11.40 0.57 3.39
CA ALA A 112 11.98 0.86 2.09
C ALA A 112 13.50 0.73 2.17
N MET A 113 14.08 -0.04 1.25
CA MET A 113 15.52 -0.15 1.09
C MET A 113 15.96 0.84 0.00
N HIS A 114 16.91 1.71 0.31
CA HIS A 114 17.46 2.68 -0.65
C HIS A 114 18.95 2.83 -0.41
N GLU A 115 19.79 2.72 -1.44
CA GLU A 115 21.24 2.91 -1.35
C GLU A 115 21.94 2.13 -0.22
N GLY A 116 21.41 0.95 0.15
CA GLY A 116 21.95 0.11 1.21
C GLY A 116 21.55 0.50 2.63
N THR A 117 20.59 1.42 2.80
CA THR A 117 19.98 1.79 4.07
C THR A 117 18.51 1.39 4.11
N LEU A 118 18.03 1.05 5.31
CA LEU A 118 16.65 0.64 5.56
C LEU A 118 15.88 1.76 6.26
N HIS A 119 14.79 2.23 5.65
CA HIS A 119 13.92 3.24 6.23
C HIS A 119 12.61 2.60 6.67
N LEU A 120 12.31 2.69 7.97
CA LEU A 120 11.09 2.18 8.58
C LEU A 120 10.12 3.34 8.85
N THR A 121 8.88 3.20 8.38
CA THR A 121 7.81 4.18 8.58
C THR A 121 6.59 3.49 9.20
N PRO A 122 6.11 3.91 10.40
CA PRO A 122 4.94 3.30 11.03
C PRO A 122 3.69 3.46 10.17
N VAL A 123 2.84 2.44 10.16
CA VAL A 123 1.53 2.46 9.48
C VAL A 123 0.45 2.89 10.46
N ASP A 124 -0.41 3.81 10.05
CA ASP A 124 -1.49 4.35 10.89
C ASP A 124 -2.80 3.56 10.73
N ALA A 125 -3.06 3.00 9.53
CA ALA A 125 -4.26 2.22 9.23
C ALA A 125 -4.04 1.15 8.16
N ALA A 126 -4.87 0.12 8.15
CA ALA A 126 -4.89 -0.90 7.11
C ALA A 126 -6.32 -1.14 6.63
N PHE A 127 -6.49 -1.27 5.32
CA PHE A 127 -7.78 -1.42 4.68
C PHE A 127 -7.80 -2.62 3.75
N GLN A 128 -8.77 -3.52 3.94
CA GLN A 128 -9.08 -4.55 2.97
C GLN A 128 -10.07 -4.01 1.95
N MET A 129 -9.63 -3.91 0.70
CA MET A 129 -10.41 -3.41 -0.42
C MET A 129 -11.10 -4.56 -1.14
N ARG A 130 -12.42 -4.44 -1.35
CA ARG A 130 -13.25 -5.44 -2.04
C ARG A 130 -14.11 -4.75 -3.11
N PRO A 131 -14.34 -5.39 -4.28
CA PRO A 131 -15.27 -4.89 -5.30
C PRO A 131 -16.71 -4.78 -4.81
#